data_AF-A0A2W4X602-F1
#
_entry.id   AF-A0A2W4X602-F1
#
_cell.length_a   1.000
_cell.length_b   1.000
_cell.length_c   1.000
_cell.angle_alpha   90.00
_cell.angle_beta   90.00
_cell.angle_gamma   90.00
#
_symmetry.space_group_name_H-M   'P 1'
#
loop_
_entity.id
_entity.type
_entity.pdbx_description
1 polymer ?
#
loop_
_entity_poly.entity_id
_entity_poly.type
_entity_poly.pdbx_seq_one_letter_code
_entity_poly.pdbx_strand_id
1 'polypeptide(L)'
;MAKRKRLRPFRGTNIPALNAQYPWESTSGNCDWYKPFWKLPKSVEASQLQAAGIDLPDLPKPKSPHEQQREAKRTQRLENYHQVYGLRKEGHTIKDIAHHLGMGKRTVYTYLSHESFPEWQPSSRQYGSGLDPYKPYLIEQWQQGKRHAKRLFEEIFSAGFTGSYAMVARYLQPLRQSDPPMRPAPELLNCLPGRGPAPKVKSANQKPLSARRVEWLILQHPETLEDEQAQLLEKLAAQPDLSEPISLAQGFLKLVRQRLPEQLEDCLKKAMNASTKAFRSFAKGLIDDYDAVKAGVTLEVSNGQVEGQNNRLKMLKRQMFGRAGLDLLAKRFILS
;
A
#
# COMPACT_ATOMS: atom_id res chain seq x y z
N MET A 1 58.43 -14.91 4.31
CA MET A 1 59.39 -14.12 3.50
C MET A 1 58.67 -12.89 2.99
N ALA A 2 58.95 -11.71 3.56
CA ALA A 2 59.63 -10.57 2.89
C ALA A 2 58.73 -9.85 1.85
N LYS A 3 58.42 -8.55 1.89
CA LYS A 3 59.08 -7.40 2.56
C LYS A 3 58.07 -6.27 2.79
N ARG A 4 58.20 -5.66 3.97
CA ARG A 4 57.69 -4.34 4.35
C ARG A 4 58.36 -3.25 3.49
N LYS A 5 57.65 -2.18 3.15
CA LYS A 5 58.22 -0.83 3.16
C LYS A 5 57.47 0.00 4.18
N ARG A 6 58.28 0.65 5.01
CA ARG A 6 58.01 1.29 6.28
C ARG A 6 58.62 2.69 6.13
N LEU A 7 57.99 3.68 6.79
CA LEU A 7 58.60 4.85 7.44
C LEU A 7 58.70 6.14 6.60
N ARG A 8 58.53 7.37 7.14
CA ARG A 8 58.03 7.93 8.43
C ARG A 8 58.04 9.51 8.26
N PRO A 9 58.09 10.37 9.31
CA PRO A 9 57.12 11.46 9.56
C PRO A 9 57.74 12.88 9.54
N PHE A 10 56.95 13.94 9.80
CA PHE A 10 57.44 15.23 10.33
C PHE A 10 56.27 15.94 11.07
N ARG A 11 56.30 16.08 12.41
CA ARG A 11 56.61 17.31 13.21
C ARG A 11 56.20 18.60 12.47
N GLY A 12 55.36 19.51 12.93
CA GLY A 12 54.90 19.89 14.26
C GLY A 12 55.11 21.41 14.39
N THR A 13 54.07 22.21 14.61
CA THR A 13 54.17 23.60 15.09
C THR A 13 52.87 24.06 15.77
N ASN A 14 53.07 24.86 16.81
CA ASN A 14 52.10 25.48 17.72
C ASN A 14 51.21 26.57 17.07
N ILE A 15 49.97 26.63 17.58
CA ILE A 15 49.04 27.75 17.93
C ILE A 15 49.36 29.18 17.40
N PRO A 16 48.34 30.01 17.08
CA PRO A 16 47.63 30.74 18.15
C PRO A 16 46.09 30.71 18.04
N ALA A 17 45.46 30.81 19.22
CA ALA A 17 44.06 31.10 19.39
C ALA A 17 43.74 32.51 18.92
N LEU A 18 42.66 32.69 18.15
CA LEU A 18 41.98 33.97 18.03
C LEU A 18 40.47 33.75 18.16
N ASN A 19 40.02 34.25 19.30
CA ASN A 19 38.66 34.59 19.70
C ASN A 19 38.11 35.67 18.75
N ALA A 20 36.93 35.49 18.17
CA ALA A 20 36.05 36.60 17.75
C ALA A 20 34.69 36.10 17.24
N GLN A 21 33.68 36.30 18.08
CA GLN A 21 32.32 36.76 17.79
C GLN A 21 31.79 36.65 16.34
N TYR A 22 30.69 35.91 16.21
CA TYR A 22 29.74 36.00 15.10
C TYR A 22 29.10 37.39 14.99
N PRO A 23 28.97 37.93 13.77
CA PRO A 23 27.96 38.93 13.44
C PRO A 23 26.94 38.30 12.48
N TRP A 24 25.73 38.00 12.99
CA TRP A 24 24.54 37.91 12.16
C TRP A 24 23.72 39.18 12.42
N GLU A 25 23.63 40.02 11.38
CA GLU A 25 22.70 41.13 11.16
C GLU A 25 23.21 41.70 9.81
N SER A 26 22.47 41.84 8.72
CA SER A 26 21.06 42.17 8.59
C SER A 26 20.64 42.03 7.10
N THR A 27 19.32 42.04 6.90
CA THR A 27 18.56 42.54 5.74
C THR A 27 18.59 41.83 4.36
N SER A 28 17.48 41.10 4.17
CA SER A 28 16.50 41.25 3.06
C SER A 28 16.97 41.10 1.61
N GLY A 29 16.40 40.10 0.93
CA GLY A 29 16.44 40.00 -0.53
C GLY A 29 15.60 38.82 -1.01
N ASN A 30 14.28 39.01 -1.03
CA ASN A 30 13.28 38.11 -1.59
C ASN A 30 13.64 37.77 -3.05
N CYS A 31 13.72 36.50 -3.42
CA CYS A 31 13.75 36.03 -4.80
C CYS A 31 12.97 34.72 -4.91
N ASP A 32 11.66 34.91 -5.06
CA ASP A 32 10.66 33.91 -5.38
C ASP A 32 10.72 33.63 -6.89
N TRP A 33 11.11 32.41 -7.29
CA TRP A 33 10.69 31.87 -8.59
C TRP A 33 10.60 30.34 -8.57
N TYR A 34 9.41 29.86 -8.97
CA TYR A 34 9.01 28.50 -9.33
C TYR A 34 8.32 27.60 -8.26
N LYS A 35 6.98 27.70 -8.16
CA LYS A 35 6.08 26.71 -7.52
C LYS A 35 5.31 25.90 -8.58
N PRO A 36 5.34 24.55 -8.51
CA PRO A 36 4.28 23.69 -9.07
C PRO A 36 3.36 23.07 -7.97
N PHE A 37 2.20 23.72 -7.83
CA PHE A 37 0.81 23.30 -7.51
C PHE A 37 0.36 22.17 -6.53
N TRP A 38 1.14 21.24 -5.94
CA TRP A 38 0.48 20.21 -5.07
C TRP A 38 1.20 19.66 -3.84
N LYS A 39 2.18 20.36 -3.28
CA LYS A 39 2.69 20.06 -1.93
C LYS A 39 2.92 21.34 -1.11
N LEU A 40 1.93 21.71 -0.31
CA LEU A 40 2.10 22.71 0.76
C LEU A 40 2.62 22.02 2.04
N PRO A 41 3.71 22.51 2.66
CA PRO A 41 4.08 22.18 4.03
C PRO A 41 3.22 23.00 5.01
N LYS A 42 2.23 22.34 5.63
CA LYS A 42 1.25 22.92 6.58
C LYS A 42 1.82 23.51 7.88
N SER A 43 3.14 23.53 8.10
CA SER A 43 3.74 24.01 9.36
C SER A 43 4.23 25.46 9.29
N VAL A 44 4.42 26.04 8.10
CA VAL A 44 4.92 27.43 7.96
C VAL A 44 3.76 28.43 7.75
N GLU A 45 2.63 28.00 7.18
CA GLU A 45 1.41 28.83 7.07
C GLU A 45 0.69 29.04 8.41
N ALA A 46 0.73 28.07 9.32
CA ALA A 46 0.03 28.20 10.61
C ALA A 46 0.61 29.33 11.50
N SER A 47 1.94 29.50 11.50
CA SER A 47 2.62 30.53 12.27
C SER A 47 2.46 31.95 11.70
N GLN A 48 2.29 32.08 10.38
CA GLN A 48 2.03 33.38 9.73
C GLN A 48 0.55 33.78 9.81
N LEU A 49 -0.39 32.82 9.84
CA LEU A 49 -1.83 33.09 9.95
C LEU A 49 -2.26 33.41 11.40
N GLN A 50 -1.60 32.84 12.42
CA GLN A 50 -1.79 33.24 13.83
C GLN A 50 -1.29 34.67 14.12
N ALA A 51 -0.23 35.13 13.46
CA ALA A 51 0.26 36.50 13.58
C ALA A 51 -0.68 37.55 12.93
N ALA A 52 -1.56 37.11 12.02
CA ALA A 52 -2.53 37.95 11.32
C ALA A 52 -3.94 37.93 11.95
N GLY A 53 -4.12 37.28 13.11
CA GLY A 53 -5.40 37.25 13.84
C GLY A 53 -6.50 36.42 13.18
N ILE A 54 -6.16 35.50 12.27
CA ILE A 54 -7.11 34.60 11.63
C ILE A 54 -7.00 33.23 12.29
N ASP A 55 -7.92 32.92 13.20
CA ASP A 55 -8.10 31.56 13.72
C ASP A 55 -8.61 30.65 12.61
N LEU A 56 -7.71 29.90 11.96
CA LEU A 56 -8.14 28.77 11.13
C LEU A 56 -8.47 27.58 12.04
N PRO A 57 -9.70 27.03 11.98
CA PRO A 57 -10.03 25.83 12.72
C PRO A 57 -9.14 24.68 12.24
N ASP A 58 -8.53 23.98 13.19
CA ASP A 58 -7.70 22.80 12.96
C ASP A 58 -8.53 21.74 12.22
N LEU A 59 -8.36 21.62 10.90
CA LEU A 59 -9.13 20.68 10.08
C LEU A 59 -8.72 19.26 10.48
N PRO A 60 -9.64 18.43 11.01
CA PRO A 60 -9.31 17.10 11.49
C PRO A 60 -8.83 16.22 10.35
N LYS A 61 -7.81 15.41 10.62
CA LYS A 61 -7.30 14.41 9.67
C LYS A 61 -8.43 13.49 9.21
N PRO A 62 -8.48 13.07 7.93
CA PRO A 62 -9.52 12.18 7.45
C PRO A 62 -9.49 10.86 8.22
N LYS A 63 -10.63 10.50 8.80
CA LYS A 63 -10.80 9.32 9.65
C LYS A 63 -10.57 8.03 8.85
N SER A 64 -9.89 7.07 9.45
CA SER A 64 -9.69 5.73 8.89
C SER A 64 -11.04 5.03 8.59
N PRO A 65 -11.15 4.15 7.60
CA PRO A 65 -12.37 3.34 7.38
C PRO A 65 -12.85 2.62 8.63
N HIS A 66 -11.93 2.18 9.50
CA HIS A 66 -12.27 1.54 10.76
C HIS A 66 -12.82 2.54 11.80
N GLU A 67 -12.30 3.77 11.82
CA GLU A 67 -12.80 4.85 12.67
C GLU A 67 -14.19 5.31 12.22
N GLN A 68 -14.40 5.46 10.92
CA GLN A 68 -15.70 5.78 10.32
C GLN A 68 -16.75 4.71 10.69
N GLN A 69 -16.39 3.42 10.59
CA GLN A 69 -17.29 2.34 10.98
C GLN A 69 -17.59 2.32 12.49
N ARG A 70 -16.61 2.65 13.35
CA ARG A 70 -16.83 2.77 14.80
C ARG A 70 -17.77 3.91 15.14
N GLU A 71 -17.65 5.05 14.46
CA GLU A 71 -18.53 6.21 14.64
C GLU A 71 -19.94 5.92 14.16
N ALA A 72 -20.12 5.32 12.98
CA ALA A 72 -21.42 4.92 12.46
C ALA A 72 -22.15 3.95 13.42
N LYS A 73 -21.42 3.02 14.04
CA LYS A 73 -21.98 2.15 15.07
C LYS A 73 -22.32 2.90 16.36
N ARG A 74 -21.56 3.94 16.74
CA ARG A 74 -21.86 4.78 17.92
C ARG A 74 -23.11 5.60 17.69
N THR A 75 -23.24 6.24 16.53
CA THR A 75 -24.41 7.07 16.18
C THR A 75 -25.68 6.23 16.17
N GLN A 76 -25.66 5.04 15.57
CA GLN A 76 -26.79 4.11 15.58
C GLN A 76 -27.22 3.72 17.01
N ARG A 77 -26.27 3.47 17.92
CA ARG A 77 -26.60 3.14 19.32
C ARG A 77 -27.17 4.34 20.08
N LEU A 78 -26.70 5.56 19.80
CA LEU A 78 -27.21 6.77 20.41
C LEU A 78 -28.66 7.03 19.97
N GLU A 79 -28.95 6.83 18.68
CA GLU A 79 -30.32 6.92 18.15
C GLU A 79 -31.24 5.90 18.82
N ASN A 80 -30.80 4.63 18.92
CA ASN A 80 -31.53 3.59 19.64
C ASN A 80 -31.80 3.96 21.12
N TYR A 81 -30.83 4.58 21.79
CA TYR A 81 -31.00 5.06 23.17
C TYR A 81 -32.10 6.13 23.27
N HIS A 82 -32.09 7.12 22.37
CA HIS A 82 -33.13 8.16 22.34
C HIS A 82 -34.52 7.57 22.04
N GLN A 83 -34.62 6.61 21.11
CA GLN A 83 -35.88 5.94 20.80
C GLN A 83 -36.43 5.15 21.99
N VAL A 84 -35.58 4.44 22.73
CA VAL A 84 -35.97 3.73 23.96
C VAL A 84 -36.54 4.70 25.00
N TYR A 85 -35.90 5.86 25.20
CA TYR A 85 -36.39 6.89 26.12
C TYR A 85 -37.68 7.55 25.64
N GLY A 86 -37.84 7.78 24.33
CA GLY A 86 -39.07 8.30 23.73
C GLY A 86 -40.26 7.38 23.99
N LEU A 87 -40.14 6.11 23.61
CA LEU A 87 -41.20 5.11 23.82
C LEU A 87 -41.49 4.88 25.31
N ARG A 88 -40.48 5.04 26.18
CA ARG A 88 -40.69 4.94 27.63
C ARG A 88 -41.50 6.12 28.18
N LYS A 89 -41.30 7.34 27.67
CA LYS A 89 -42.11 8.53 28.04
C LYS A 89 -43.56 8.40 27.58
N GLU A 90 -43.79 7.73 26.46
CA GLU A 90 -45.12 7.41 25.92
C GLU A 90 -45.85 6.30 26.71
N GLY A 91 -45.19 5.69 27.69
CA GLY A 91 -45.81 4.71 28.60
C GLY A 91 -45.68 3.24 28.16
N HIS A 92 -44.94 2.95 27.09
CA HIS A 92 -44.76 1.57 26.62
C HIS A 92 -44.02 0.68 27.64
N THR A 93 -44.42 -0.60 27.69
CA THR A 93 -43.74 -1.58 28.54
C THR A 93 -42.39 -1.97 27.94
N ILE A 94 -41.45 -2.43 28.78
CA ILE A 94 -40.10 -2.82 28.34
C ILE A 94 -40.14 -3.94 27.30
N LYS A 95 -41.13 -4.85 27.38
CA LYS A 95 -41.30 -5.94 26.40
C LYS A 95 -41.74 -5.39 25.04
N ASP A 96 -42.64 -4.42 25.04
CA ASP A 96 -43.17 -3.82 23.81
C ASP A 96 -42.09 -2.98 23.13
N ILE A 97 -41.31 -2.20 23.90
CA ILE A 97 -40.15 -1.44 23.39
C ILE A 97 -39.14 -2.38 22.73
N ALA A 98 -38.81 -3.50 23.39
CA ALA A 98 -37.89 -4.50 22.85
C ALA A 98 -38.39 -5.11 21.53
N HIS A 99 -39.70 -5.38 21.43
CA HIS A 99 -40.29 -5.93 20.21
C HIS A 99 -40.36 -4.88 19.09
N HIS A 100 -40.81 -3.67 19.41
CA HIS A 100 -40.99 -2.56 18.47
C HIS A 100 -39.66 -2.12 17.82
N LEU A 101 -38.56 -2.11 18.60
CA LEU A 101 -37.24 -1.72 18.11
C LEU A 101 -36.35 -2.91 17.69
N GLY A 102 -36.84 -4.15 17.78
CA GLY A 102 -36.07 -5.36 17.45
C GLY A 102 -34.80 -5.54 18.30
N MET A 103 -34.81 -5.06 19.55
CA MET A 103 -33.67 -5.10 20.46
C MET A 103 -33.86 -6.14 21.57
N GLY A 104 -32.76 -6.68 22.11
CA GLY A 104 -32.81 -7.57 23.27
C GLY A 104 -33.30 -6.83 24.52
N LYS A 105 -34.18 -7.46 25.31
CA LYS A 105 -34.71 -6.89 26.56
C LYS A 105 -33.60 -6.36 27.48
N ARG A 106 -32.48 -7.06 27.57
CA ARG A 106 -31.31 -6.66 28.36
C ARG A 106 -30.74 -5.31 27.92
N THR A 107 -30.70 -5.02 26.63
CA THR A 107 -30.25 -3.74 26.08
C THR A 107 -31.21 -2.61 26.47
N VAL A 108 -32.52 -2.86 26.40
CA VAL A 108 -33.53 -1.88 26.84
C VAL A 108 -33.38 -1.59 28.34
N TYR A 109 -33.18 -2.62 29.17
CA TYR A 109 -32.87 -2.43 30.60
C TYR A 109 -31.59 -1.61 30.81
N THR A 110 -30.52 -1.92 30.08
CA THR A 110 -29.25 -1.18 30.17
C THR A 110 -29.40 0.28 29.76
N TYR A 111 -30.18 0.59 28.72
CA TYR A 111 -30.40 1.99 28.33
C TYR A 111 -31.23 2.73 29.36
N LEU A 112 -32.31 2.14 29.87
CA LEU A 112 -33.16 2.78 30.89
C LEU A 112 -32.49 2.89 32.28
N SER A 113 -31.44 2.12 32.55
CA SER A 113 -30.70 2.19 33.81
C SER A 113 -29.68 3.33 33.87
N HIS A 114 -29.43 4.04 32.77
CA HIS A 114 -28.45 5.13 32.71
C HIS A 114 -29.12 6.42 32.24
N GLU A 115 -28.99 7.50 33.02
CA GLU A 115 -29.54 8.82 32.67
C GLU A 115 -28.90 9.45 31.41
N SER A 116 -27.69 9.00 31.08
CA SER A 116 -26.95 9.39 29.88
C SER A 116 -26.53 8.16 29.08
N PHE A 117 -26.24 8.36 27.78
CA PHE A 117 -25.88 7.28 26.87
C PHE A 117 -24.64 6.50 27.38
N PRO A 118 -24.76 5.20 27.68
CA PRO A 118 -23.64 4.41 28.16
C PRO A 118 -22.65 4.16 27.01
N GLU A 119 -21.57 4.92 26.98
CA GLU A 119 -20.52 4.72 25.99
C GLU A 119 -19.88 3.35 26.15
N TRP A 120 -19.69 2.66 25.02
CA TRP A 120 -18.99 1.39 25.03
C TRP A 120 -17.52 1.63 25.38
N GLN A 121 -17.12 1.23 26.58
CA GLN A 121 -15.73 1.25 26.96
C GLN A 121 -15.01 0.08 26.28
N PRO A 122 -13.87 0.33 25.62
CA PRO A 122 -13.02 -0.77 25.18
C PRO A 122 -12.67 -1.62 26.39
N SER A 123 -12.76 -2.95 26.23
CA SER A 123 -12.32 -3.86 27.30
C SER A 123 -10.88 -3.51 27.66
N SER A 124 -10.66 -3.10 28.90
CA SER A 124 -9.34 -2.77 29.44
C SER A 124 -8.46 -4.01 29.66
N ARG A 125 -8.79 -5.16 29.06
CA ARG A 125 -7.90 -6.32 28.97
C ARG A 125 -6.71 -5.98 28.07
N GLN A 126 -5.84 -5.11 28.58
CA GLN A 126 -4.45 -5.05 28.21
C GLN A 126 -3.84 -6.34 28.76
N TYR A 127 -3.86 -7.40 27.94
CA TYR A 127 -2.92 -8.49 28.17
C TYR A 127 -1.53 -7.86 28.08
N GLY A 128 -0.81 -7.87 29.21
CA GLY A 128 0.57 -7.43 29.23
C GLY A 128 1.31 -8.12 28.09
N SER A 129 1.96 -7.35 27.24
CA SER A 129 2.72 -7.94 26.14
C SER A 129 3.92 -8.65 26.74
N GLY A 130 4.35 -9.79 26.20
CA GLY A 130 5.60 -10.44 26.64
C GLY A 130 6.85 -9.57 26.50
N LEU A 131 6.73 -8.40 25.84
CA LEU A 131 7.77 -7.38 25.75
C LEU A 131 7.78 -6.43 26.96
N ASP A 132 6.71 -6.35 27.74
CA ASP A 132 6.54 -5.40 28.85
C ASP A 132 7.69 -5.45 29.87
N PRO A 133 8.21 -6.63 30.28
CA PRO A 133 9.38 -6.71 31.17
C PRO A 133 10.65 -6.09 30.58
N TYR A 134 10.79 -6.06 29.25
CA TYR A 134 11.98 -5.60 28.54
C TYR A 134 11.86 -4.15 28.04
N LYS A 135 10.68 -3.53 28.14
CA LYS A 135 10.46 -2.13 27.73
C LYS A 135 11.38 -1.13 28.45
N PRO A 136 11.59 -1.21 29.77
CA PRO A 136 12.47 -0.27 30.47
C PRO A 136 13.91 -0.31 29.92
N TYR A 137 14.44 -1.52 29.70
CA TYR A 137 15.76 -1.73 29.11
C TYR A 137 15.85 -1.14 27.70
N LEU A 138 14.84 -1.38 26.86
CA LEU A 138 14.82 -0.84 25.50
C LEU A 138 14.80 0.70 25.46
N ILE A 139 14.06 1.34 26.38
CA ILE A 139 14.03 2.81 26.49
C ILE A 139 15.39 3.33 26.97
N GLU A 140 15.99 2.70 27.98
CA GLU A 140 17.29 3.11 28.52
C GLU A 140 18.38 3.02 27.45
N GLN A 141 18.44 1.90 26.72
CA GLN A 141 19.39 1.74 25.61
C GLN A 141 19.13 2.74 24.47
N TRP A 142 17.86 3.09 24.22
CA TRP A 142 17.49 4.11 23.25
C TRP A 142 17.98 5.50 23.63
N GLN A 143 17.86 5.86 24.91
CA GLN A 143 18.36 7.11 25.50
C GLN A 143 19.89 7.17 25.48
N GLN A 144 20.57 6.03 25.68
CA GLN A 144 22.03 5.89 25.54
C GLN A 144 22.50 5.96 24.07
N GLY A 145 21.61 6.18 23.10
CA GLY A 145 21.95 6.36 21.69
C GLY A 145 22.10 5.05 20.90
N LYS A 146 21.80 3.88 21.47
CA LYS A 146 21.74 2.64 20.71
C LYS A 146 20.45 2.58 19.89
N ARG A 147 20.52 2.96 18.61
CA ARG A 147 19.34 3.03 17.70
C ARG A 147 19.15 1.81 16.78
N HIS A 148 19.99 0.79 16.94
CA HIS A 148 19.96 -0.43 16.11
C HIS A 148 18.99 -1.47 16.68
N ALA A 149 17.76 -1.48 16.18
CA ALA A 149 16.70 -2.40 16.62
C ALA A 149 17.08 -3.89 16.56
N LYS A 150 17.93 -4.30 15.60
CA LYS A 150 18.40 -5.70 15.51
C LYS A 150 19.31 -6.08 16.68
N ARG A 151 20.23 -5.19 17.07
CA ARG A 151 21.13 -5.42 18.22
C ARG A 151 20.35 -5.44 19.52
N LEU A 152 19.42 -4.51 19.70
CA LEU A 152 18.53 -4.49 20.88
C LEU A 152 17.68 -5.75 20.98
N PHE A 153 17.21 -6.29 19.84
CA PHE A 153 16.51 -7.57 19.81
C PHE A 153 17.42 -8.73 20.22
N GLU A 154 18.64 -8.81 19.70
CA GLU A 154 19.62 -9.85 20.07
C GLU A 154 20.00 -9.79 21.56
N GLU A 155 20.15 -8.58 22.12
CA GLU A 155 20.42 -8.34 23.55
C GLU A 155 19.26 -8.84 24.43
N ILE A 156 18.01 -8.49 24.14
CA ILE A 156 16.86 -8.95 24.94
C ILE A 156 16.54 -10.44 24.71
N PHE A 157 16.81 -10.96 23.51
CA PHE A 157 16.64 -12.38 23.19
C PHE A 157 17.61 -13.23 24.03
N SER A 158 18.84 -12.76 24.19
CA SER A 158 19.84 -13.38 25.08
C SER A 158 19.44 -13.28 26.56
N ALA A 159 18.67 -12.26 26.94
CA ALA A 159 18.10 -12.08 28.28
C ALA A 159 16.78 -12.85 28.50
N GLY A 160 16.41 -13.77 27.61
CA GLY A 160 15.27 -14.67 27.77
C GLY A 160 13.97 -14.23 27.08
N PHE A 161 14.00 -13.20 26.24
CA PHE A 161 12.82 -12.79 25.48
C PHE A 161 12.45 -13.81 24.40
N THR A 162 11.23 -14.34 24.46
CA THR A 162 10.71 -15.38 23.53
C THR A 162 9.90 -14.83 22.36
N GLY A 163 9.72 -13.51 22.27
CA GLY A 163 8.95 -12.87 21.20
C GLY A 163 9.74 -12.64 19.92
N SER A 164 9.08 -12.08 18.90
CA SER A 164 9.69 -11.86 17.59
C SER A 164 10.40 -10.50 17.46
N TYR A 165 11.38 -10.42 16.55
CA TYR A 165 12.00 -9.15 16.13
C TYR A 165 10.95 -8.09 15.74
N ALA A 166 9.87 -8.51 15.07
CA ALA A 166 8.81 -7.61 14.65
C ALA A 166 8.11 -6.91 15.84
N MET A 167 8.00 -7.56 17.00
CA MET A 167 7.44 -6.94 18.21
C MET A 167 8.34 -5.82 18.73
N VAL A 168 9.65 -6.06 18.78
CA VAL A 168 10.65 -5.04 19.19
C VAL A 168 10.69 -3.90 18.19
N ALA A 169 10.74 -4.20 16.89
CA ALA A 169 10.77 -3.19 15.85
C ALA A 169 9.51 -2.30 15.88
N ARG A 170 8.33 -2.90 16.11
CA ARG A 170 7.06 -2.17 16.25
C ARG A 170 7.06 -1.28 17.49
N TYR A 171 7.62 -1.75 18.60
CA TYR A 171 7.74 -0.97 19.83
C TYR A 171 8.72 0.22 19.70
N LEU A 172 9.83 0.02 18.99
CA LEU A 172 10.85 1.07 18.79
C LEU A 172 10.51 2.07 17.67
N GLN A 173 9.52 1.76 16.81
CA GLN A 173 9.15 2.60 15.68
C GLN A 173 8.66 4.00 16.08
N PRO A 174 7.76 4.15 17.08
CA PRO A 174 7.38 5.47 17.58
C PRO A 174 8.57 6.27 18.12
N LEU A 175 9.48 5.63 18.86
CA LEU A 175 10.69 6.28 19.40
C LEU A 175 11.57 6.83 18.28
N ARG A 176 11.69 6.10 17.16
CA ARG A 176 12.40 6.55 15.95
C ARG A 176 11.73 7.73 15.26
N GLN A 177 10.40 7.82 15.31
CA GLN A 177 9.65 8.90 14.70
C GLN A 177 9.70 10.19 15.53
N SER A 178 9.86 10.08 16.85
CA SER A 178 10.04 11.23 17.75
C SER A 178 11.44 11.82 17.74
N ASP A 179 12.45 11.06 17.31
CA ASP A 179 13.81 11.57 17.17
C ASP A 179 13.97 12.44 15.92
N PRO A 180 14.75 13.54 15.97
CA PRO A 180 15.11 14.28 14.77
C PRO A 180 15.81 13.35 13.77
N PRO A 181 15.50 13.46 12.46
CA PRO A 181 16.08 12.57 11.47
C PRO A 181 17.60 12.65 11.50
N MET A 182 18.25 11.52 11.79
CA MET A 182 19.71 11.40 11.84
C MET A 182 20.37 11.51 10.44
N ARG A 183 19.57 11.57 9.38
CA ARG A 183 20.02 12.04 8.07
C ARG A 183 19.77 13.53 7.99
N PRO A 184 20.77 14.35 7.61
CA PRO A 184 20.50 15.70 7.16
C PRO A 184 19.44 15.60 6.05
N ALA A 185 18.48 16.53 6.02
CA ALA A 185 17.65 16.69 4.84
C ALA A 185 18.55 16.64 3.60
N PRO A 186 18.14 16.01 2.49
CA PRO A 186 18.97 15.95 1.26
C PRO A 186 19.53 17.31 0.84
N GLU A 187 18.82 18.39 1.20
CA GLU A 187 19.24 19.78 1.03
C GLU A 187 20.48 20.18 1.84
N LEU A 188 20.61 19.73 3.09
CA LEU A 188 21.77 20.03 3.95
C LEU A 188 23.04 19.28 3.53
N LEU A 189 22.90 18.16 2.81
CA LEU A 189 24.03 17.42 2.21
C LEU A 189 24.68 18.18 1.04
N ASN A 190 23.99 19.16 0.46
CA ASN A 190 24.51 20.01 -0.62
C ASN A 190 25.34 21.21 -0.08
N CYS A 191 25.31 21.45 1.24
CA CYS A 191 25.99 22.57 1.88
C CYS A 191 27.34 22.19 2.50
N LEU A 192 27.79 20.93 2.33
CA LEU A 192 29.07 20.46 2.85
C LEU A 192 30.23 20.96 1.97
N PRO A 193 31.30 21.55 2.55
CA PRO A 193 32.45 22.01 1.78
C PRO A 193 33.12 20.81 1.09
N GLY A 194 33.28 20.90 -0.24
CA GLY A 194 33.84 19.84 -1.08
C GLY A 194 32.80 18.97 -1.82
N ARG A 195 31.50 19.12 -1.52
CA ARG A 195 30.41 18.57 -2.35
C ARG A 195 29.81 19.70 -3.16
N GLY A 196 30.30 19.91 -4.38
CA GLY A 196 29.65 20.81 -5.33
C GLY A 196 28.19 20.39 -5.57
N PRO A 197 27.32 21.30 -6.05
CA PRO A 197 25.96 20.94 -6.44
C PRO A 197 26.02 19.70 -7.34
N ALA A 198 25.28 18.65 -6.96
CA ALA A 198 25.22 17.43 -7.76
C ALA A 198 24.94 17.84 -9.21
N PRO A 199 25.69 17.30 -10.20
CA PRO A 199 25.50 17.68 -11.59
C PRO A 199 24.01 17.51 -11.91
N LYS A 200 23.38 18.55 -12.47
CA LYS A 200 21.98 18.55 -12.89
C LYS A 200 21.80 17.67 -14.13
N VAL A 201 22.36 16.46 -14.13
CA VAL A 201 21.89 15.40 -15.01
C VAL A 201 20.55 15.00 -14.42
N LYS A 202 19.50 15.71 -14.83
CA LYS A 202 18.15 15.17 -14.87
C LYS A 202 18.19 13.99 -15.85
N SER A 203 18.89 12.91 -15.53
CA SER A 203 18.42 11.61 -15.97
C SER A 203 17.08 11.54 -15.30
N ALA A 204 16.03 11.89 -16.05
CA ALA A 204 14.68 11.60 -15.67
C ALA A 204 14.75 10.18 -15.13
N ASN A 205 14.43 10.02 -13.84
CA ASN A 205 14.47 8.74 -13.16
C ASN A 205 13.29 7.94 -13.75
N GLN A 206 13.35 7.66 -15.05
CA GLN A 206 12.41 6.88 -15.80
C GLN A 206 12.62 5.50 -15.21
N LYS A 207 11.69 5.12 -14.33
CA LYS A 207 11.66 3.77 -13.81
C LYS A 207 11.78 2.84 -15.02
N PRO A 208 12.71 1.86 -15.00
CA PRO A 208 12.84 0.95 -16.11
C PRO A 208 11.48 0.31 -16.39
N LEU A 209 11.16 0.14 -17.66
CA LEU A 209 9.92 -0.51 -18.07
C LEU A 209 9.88 -1.91 -17.47
N SER A 210 8.91 -2.15 -16.60
CA SER A 210 8.68 -3.48 -16.04
C SER A 210 8.14 -4.41 -17.12
N ALA A 211 8.56 -5.67 -17.10
CA ALA A 211 8.02 -6.72 -17.99
C ALA A 211 6.48 -6.72 -17.99
N ARG A 212 5.85 -6.61 -16.82
CA ARG A 212 4.39 -6.55 -16.67
C ARG A 212 3.74 -5.36 -17.38
N ARG A 213 4.44 -4.22 -17.43
CA ARG A 213 3.97 -3.03 -18.14
C ARG A 213 4.04 -3.23 -19.64
N VAL A 214 5.10 -3.86 -20.13
CA VAL A 214 5.26 -4.21 -21.55
C VAL A 214 4.23 -5.25 -21.98
N GLU A 215 4.02 -6.31 -21.20
CA GLU A 215 2.97 -7.32 -21.42
C GLU A 215 1.59 -6.67 -21.55
N TRP A 216 1.24 -5.78 -20.62
CA TRP A 216 -0.05 -5.09 -20.64
C TRP A 216 -0.21 -4.21 -21.89
N LEU A 217 0.85 -3.52 -22.33
CA LEU A 217 0.84 -2.74 -23.58
C LEU A 217 0.65 -3.61 -24.82
N ILE A 218 1.25 -4.80 -24.86
CA ILE A 218 1.09 -5.75 -25.98
C ILE A 218 -0.33 -6.32 -26.01
N LEU A 219 -0.93 -6.59 -24.84
CA LEU A 219 -2.27 -7.19 -24.73
C LEU A 219 -3.42 -6.20 -24.92
N GLN A 220 -3.17 -4.89 -24.92
CA GLN A 220 -4.19 -3.84 -25.07
C GLN A 220 -4.87 -3.86 -26.47
N HIS A 221 -6.02 -3.18 -26.60
CA HIS A 221 -6.63 -2.94 -27.90
C HIS A 221 -5.92 -1.74 -28.55
N PRO A 222 -5.59 -1.78 -29.86
CA PRO A 222 -4.90 -0.67 -30.50
C PRO A 222 -5.66 0.67 -30.39
N GLU A 223 -6.99 0.62 -30.35
CA GLU A 223 -7.85 1.82 -30.21
C GLU A 223 -7.93 2.37 -28.78
N THR A 224 -7.48 1.63 -27.76
CA THR A 224 -7.49 2.08 -26.36
C THR A 224 -6.12 2.58 -25.89
N LEU A 225 -5.10 2.50 -26.74
CA LEU A 225 -3.76 2.97 -26.44
C LEU A 225 -3.69 4.49 -26.60
N GLU A 226 -3.15 5.16 -25.58
CA GLU A 226 -2.77 6.58 -25.68
C GLU A 226 -1.59 6.73 -26.66
N ASP A 227 -1.46 7.90 -27.30
CA ASP A 227 -0.41 8.16 -28.30
C ASP A 227 1.01 7.86 -27.78
N GLU A 228 1.29 8.21 -26.51
CA GLU A 228 2.58 7.92 -25.87
C GLU A 228 2.84 6.42 -25.73
N GLN A 229 1.78 5.64 -25.48
CA GLN A 229 1.84 4.19 -25.30
C GLN A 229 2.01 3.48 -26.65
N ALA A 230 1.34 3.97 -27.70
CA ALA A 230 1.51 3.48 -29.06
C ALA A 230 2.94 3.71 -29.58
N GLN A 231 3.48 4.92 -29.39
CA GLN A 231 4.87 5.25 -29.74
C GLN A 231 5.88 4.39 -28.97
N LEU A 232 5.58 4.07 -27.70
CA LEU A 232 6.43 3.20 -26.91
C LEU A 232 6.41 1.75 -27.43
N LEU A 233 5.23 1.24 -27.78
CA LEU A 233 5.07 -0.09 -28.35
C LEU A 233 5.81 -0.22 -29.70
N GLU A 234 5.74 0.81 -30.55
CA GLU A 234 6.48 0.87 -31.81
C GLU A 234 8.00 0.82 -31.59
N LYS A 235 8.51 1.59 -30.62
CA LYS A 235 9.93 1.55 -30.23
C LYS A 235 10.35 0.17 -29.70
N LEU A 236 9.47 -0.52 -28.97
CA LEU A 236 9.72 -1.88 -28.48
C LEU A 236 9.71 -2.90 -29.63
N ALA A 237 8.77 -2.78 -30.58
CA ALA A 237 8.68 -3.64 -31.76
C ALA A 237 9.87 -3.46 -32.71
N ALA A 238 10.51 -2.28 -32.72
CA ALA A 238 11.73 -2.02 -33.49
C ALA A 238 12.97 -2.73 -32.93
N GLN A 239 12.94 -3.26 -31.70
CA GLN A 239 14.05 -4.02 -31.14
C GLN A 239 14.05 -5.45 -31.70
N PRO A 240 15.20 -5.98 -32.17
CA PRO A 240 15.27 -7.28 -32.84
C PRO A 240 14.74 -8.42 -31.96
N ASP A 241 15.10 -8.41 -30.67
CA ASP A 241 14.72 -9.46 -29.71
C ASP A 241 13.22 -9.48 -29.36
N LEU A 242 12.51 -8.36 -29.55
CA LEU A 242 11.10 -8.21 -29.17
C LEU A 242 10.16 -8.16 -30.37
N SER A 243 10.69 -7.89 -31.57
CA SER A 243 9.93 -7.76 -32.81
C SER A 243 9.06 -9.00 -33.12
N GLU A 244 9.66 -10.19 -33.12
CA GLU A 244 8.98 -11.46 -33.39
C GLU A 244 7.93 -11.79 -32.30
N PRO A 245 8.25 -11.77 -30.98
CA PRO A 245 7.26 -11.97 -29.93
C PRO A 245 6.07 -11.02 -29.97
N ILE A 246 6.32 -9.72 -30.19
CA ILE A 246 5.25 -8.70 -30.25
C ILE A 246 4.35 -8.95 -31.45
N SER A 247 4.94 -9.21 -32.63
CA SER A 247 4.20 -9.50 -33.86
C SER A 247 3.33 -10.75 -33.74
N LEU A 248 3.88 -11.84 -33.19
CA LEU A 248 3.13 -13.08 -32.97
C LEU A 248 1.98 -12.87 -31.97
N ALA A 249 2.23 -12.19 -30.86
CA ALA A 249 1.21 -11.90 -29.86
C ALA A 249 0.08 -11.01 -30.42
N GLN A 250 0.42 -9.92 -31.11
CA GLN A 250 -0.57 -9.03 -31.72
C GLN A 250 -1.35 -9.72 -32.84
N GLY A 251 -0.69 -10.53 -33.66
CA GLY A 251 -1.34 -11.33 -34.71
C GLY A 251 -2.35 -12.31 -34.13
N PHE A 252 -1.98 -13.03 -33.08
CA PHE A 252 -2.89 -13.95 -32.38
C PHE A 252 -4.06 -13.22 -31.71
N LEU A 253 -3.80 -12.09 -31.04
CA LEU A 253 -4.86 -11.27 -30.42
C LEU A 253 -5.84 -10.74 -31.46
N LYS A 254 -5.34 -10.26 -32.61
CA LYS A 254 -6.18 -9.82 -33.72
C LYS A 254 -7.06 -10.96 -34.22
N LEU A 255 -6.48 -12.14 -34.41
CA LEU A 255 -7.21 -13.34 -34.84
C LEU A 255 -8.35 -13.70 -33.88
N VAL A 256 -8.07 -13.73 -32.57
CA VAL A 256 -9.07 -14.10 -31.56
C VAL A 256 -10.16 -13.03 -31.46
N ARG A 257 -9.79 -11.74 -31.49
CA ARG A 257 -10.75 -10.62 -31.40
C ARG A 257 -11.64 -10.50 -32.62
N GLN A 258 -11.07 -10.69 -33.81
CA GLN A 258 -11.78 -10.58 -35.09
C GLN A 258 -12.39 -11.90 -35.56
N ARG A 259 -12.21 -12.99 -34.80
CA ARG A 259 -12.76 -14.32 -35.11
C ARG A 259 -12.42 -14.79 -36.52
N LEU A 260 -11.12 -14.90 -36.82
CA LEU A 260 -10.60 -15.28 -38.14
C LEU A 260 -10.11 -16.74 -38.16
N PRO A 261 -10.99 -17.74 -38.31
CA PRO A 261 -10.61 -19.16 -38.21
C PRO A 261 -9.66 -19.61 -39.32
N GLU A 262 -9.75 -18.99 -40.50
CA GLU A 262 -8.89 -19.32 -41.65
C GLU A 262 -7.40 -18.99 -41.40
N GLN A 263 -7.13 -17.96 -40.58
CA GLN A 263 -5.76 -17.52 -40.27
C GLN A 263 -5.14 -18.29 -39.09
N LEU A 264 -5.91 -19.16 -38.43
CA LEU A 264 -5.51 -19.84 -37.19
C LEU A 264 -4.35 -20.80 -37.43
N GLU A 265 -4.46 -21.61 -38.49
CA GLU A 265 -3.45 -22.60 -38.80
C GLU A 265 -2.10 -21.94 -39.15
N ASP A 266 -2.13 -20.89 -39.97
CA ASP A 266 -0.93 -20.12 -40.34
C ASP A 266 -0.31 -19.41 -39.14
N CYS A 267 -1.13 -18.88 -38.23
CA CYS A 267 -0.66 -18.27 -36.99
C CYS A 267 0.04 -19.29 -36.09
N LEU A 268 -0.55 -20.48 -35.91
CA LEU A 268 0.04 -21.56 -35.11
C LEU A 268 1.33 -22.10 -35.73
N LYS A 269 1.40 -22.25 -37.05
CA LYS A 269 2.62 -22.62 -37.79
C LYS A 269 3.74 -21.61 -37.57
N LYS A 270 3.44 -20.31 -37.65
CA LYS A 270 4.41 -19.25 -37.37
C LYS A 270 4.90 -19.29 -35.91
N ALA A 271 4.00 -19.50 -34.95
CA ALA A 271 4.35 -19.61 -33.54
C ALA A 271 5.18 -20.88 -33.21
N MET A 272 4.97 -21.97 -33.95
CA MET A 272 5.78 -23.20 -33.85
C MET A 272 7.22 -23.02 -34.35
N ASN A 273 7.43 -22.14 -35.31
CA ASN A 273 8.76 -21.81 -35.86
C ASN A 273 9.44 -20.64 -35.14
N ALA A 274 8.80 -20.07 -34.12
CA ALA A 274 9.34 -18.93 -33.39
C ALA A 274 10.64 -19.28 -32.65
N SER A 275 11.53 -18.30 -32.52
CA SER A 275 12.81 -18.46 -31.79
C SER A 275 12.61 -18.87 -30.31
N THR A 276 11.52 -18.39 -29.70
CA THR A 276 11.25 -18.53 -28.27
C THR A 276 10.49 -19.82 -27.93
N LYS A 277 11.05 -20.63 -27.01
CA LYS A 277 10.46 -21.92 -26.59
C LYS A 277 9.03 -21.79 -26.05
N ALA A 278 8.72 -20.69 -25.35
CA ALA A 278 7.40 -20.46 -24.77
C ALA A 278 6.29 -20.40 -25.84
N PHE A 279 6.53 -19.73 -26.98
CA PHE A 279 5.60 -19.67 -28.10
C PHE A 279 5.41 -21.03 -28.77
N ARG A 280 6.50 -21.81 -28.93
CA ARG A 280 6.40 -23.17 -29.47
C ARG A 280 5.58 -24.10 -28.57
N SER A 281 5.80 -24.05 -27.25
CA SER A 281 5.00 -24.86 -26.31
C SER A 281 3.53 -24.43 -26.28
N PHE A 282 3.27 -23.12 -26.37
CA PHE A 282 1.91 -22.58 -26.44
C PHE A 282 1.20 -23.03 -27.72
N ALA A 283 1.85 -22.87 -28.87
CA ALA A 283 1.31 -23.29 -30.15
C ALA A 283 1.05 -24.79 -30.19
N LYS A 284 1.96 -25.60 -29.65
CA LYS A 284 1.76 -27.06 -29.53
C LYS A 284 0.49 -27.39 -28.73
N GLY A 285 0.29 -26.78 -27.57
CA GLY A 285 -0.91 -27.02 -26.77
C GLY A 285 -2.21 -26.64 -27.51
N LEU A 286 -2.20 -25.54 -28.27
CA LEU A 286 -3.35 -25.15 -29.09
C LEU A 286 -3.57 -26.07 -30.30
N ILE A 287 -2.51 -26.67 -30.85
CA ILE A 287 -2.60 -27.66 -31.93
C ILE A 287 -3.17 -28.98 -31.39
N ASP A 288 -2.73 -29.41 -30.21
CA ASP A 288 -3.23 -30.63 -29.57
C ASP A 288 -4.76 -30.53 -29.33
N ASP A 289 -5.26 -29.33 -29.03
CA ASP A 289 -6.69 -29.03 -28.86
C ASP A 289 -7.31 -28.23 -30.04
N TYR A 290 -6.80 -28.42 -31.27
CA TYR A 290 -7.13 -27.57 -32.43
C TYR A 290 -8.64 -27.41 -32.69
N ASP A 291 -9.42 -28.48 -32.63
CA ASP A 291 -10.86 -28.42 -32.89
C ASP A 291 -11.59 -27.54 -31.88
N ALA A 292 -11.21 -27.61 -30.60
CA ALA A 292 -11.78 -26.78 -29.55
C ALA A 292 -11.38 -25.31 -29.71
N VAL A 293 -10.14 -25.03 -30.08
CA VAL A 293 -9.65 -23.67 -30.35
C VAL A 293 -10.32 -23.08 -31.59
N LYS A 294 -10.44 -23.86 -32.67
CA LYS A 294 -11.14 -23.46 -33.89
C LYS A 294 -12.61 -23.18 -33.60
N ALA A 295 -13.27 -24.02 -32.81
CA ALA A 295 -14.64 -23.77 -32.36
C ALA A 295 -14.75 -22.47 -31.56
N GLY A 296 -13.80 -22.19 -30.66
CA GLY A 296 -13.77 -20.95 -29.86
C GLY A 296 -13.60 -19.66 -30.67
N VAL A 297 -12.93 -19.73 -31.83
CA VAL A 297 -12.77 -18.60 -32.76
C VAL A 297 -13.92 -18.53 -33.78
N THR A 298 -14.61 -19.64 -34.06
CA THR A 298 -15.68 -19.71 -35.08
C THR A 298 -17.07 -19.44 -34.50
N LEU A 299 -17.37 -19.98 -33.32
CA LEU A 299 -18.71 -19.94 -32.73
C LEU A 299 -18.90 -18.66 -31.92
N GLU A 300 -20.13 -18.13 -31.94
CA GLU A 300 -20.49 -17.00 -31.09
C GLU A 300 -20.74 -17.39 -29.64
N VAL A 301 -21.11 -18.65 -29.43
CA VAL A 301 -21.45 -19.22 -28.14
C VAL A 301 -20.16 -19.67 -27.45
N SER A 302 -19.95 -19.19 -26.22
CA SER A 302 -18.83 -19.61 -25.39
C SER A 302 -19.32 -20.28 -24.10
N ASN A 303 -18.56 -21.25 -23.62
CA ASN A 303 -18.78 -21.84 -22.30
C ASN A 303 -18.30 -20.90 -21.17
N GLY A 304 -17.75 -19.73 -21.47
CA GLY A 304 -17.15 -18.83 -20.48
C GLY A 304 -18.11 -18.41 -19.37
N GLN A 305 -19.37 -18.11 -19.70
CA GLN A 305 -20.38 -17.77 -18.69
C GLN A 305 -20.68 -18.98 -17.78
N VAL A 306 -20.83 -20.17 -18.36
CA VAL A 306 -21.09 -21.42 -17.62
C VAL A 306 -19.90 -21.77 -16.72
N GLU A 307 -18.67 -21.65 -17.23
CA GLU A 307 -17.45 -21.84 -16.47
C GLU A 307 -17.29 -20.81 -15.35
N GLY A 308 -17.64 -19.56 -15.59
CA GLY A 308 -17.68 -18.51 -14.58
C GLY A 308 -18.60 -18.87 -13.42
N GLN A 309 -19.83 -19.30 -13.73
CA GLN A 309 -20.78 -19.76 -12.71
C GLN A 309 -20.29 -21.02 -11.98
N ASN A 310 -19.67 -21.96 -12.70
CA ASN A 310 -19.10 -23.17 -12.11
C ASN A 310 -17.94 -22.83 -11.15
N ASN A 311 -17.05 -21.89 -11.53
CA ASN A 311 -15.97 -21.42 -10.70
C ASN A 311 -16.48 -20.68 -9.45
N ARG A 312 -17.52 -19.86 -9.59
CA ARG A 312 -18.21 -19.21 -8.47
C ARG A 312 -18.80 -20.23 -7.50
N LEU A 313 -19.48 -21.25 -8.02
CA LEU A 313 -20.04 -22.35 -7.24
C LEU A 313 -18.94 -23.14 -6.51
N LYS A 314 -17.84 -23.48 -7.20
CA LYS A 314 -16.67 -24.13 -6.61
C LYS A 314 -16.05 -23.29 -5.50
N MET A 315 -15.97 -21.98 -5.68
CA MET A 315 -15.45 -21.05 -4.67
C MET A 315 -16.34 -21.02 -3.42
N LEU A 316 -17.66 -20.89 -3.58
CA LEU A 316 -18.63 -20.96 -2.47
C LEU A 316 -18.54 -22.31 -1.74
N LYS A 317 -18.44 -23.41 -2.49
CA LYS A 317 -18.24 -24.76 -1.91
C LYS A 317 -16.94 -24.84 -1.09
N ARG A 318 -15.84 -24.26 -1.59
CA ARG A 318 -14.53 -24.23 -0.89
C ARG A 318 -14.57 -23.37 0.38
N GLN A 319 -15.26 -22.22 0.36
CA GLN A 319 -15.47 -21.40 1.55
C GLN A 319 -16.24 -22.13 2.66
N MET A 320 -17.05 -23.13 2.29
CA MET A 320 -17.83 -23.96 3.21
C MET A 320 -17.18 -25.32 3.49
N PHE A 321 -15.88 -25.44 3.21
CA PHE A 321 -15.08 -26.67 3.41
C PHE A 321 -15.67 -27.92 2.74
N GLY A 322 -16.46 -27.74 1.67
CA GLY A 322 -17.13 -28.83 0.95
C GLY A 322 -18.30 -29.48 1.69
N ARG A 323 -18.72 -28.95 2.85
CA ARG A 323 -19.77 -29.55 3.71
C ARG A 323 -21.18 -29.04 3.43
N ALA A 324 -21.34 -28.09 2.52
CA ALA A 324 -22.63 -27.55 2.15
C ALA A 324 -23.40 -28.54 1.27
N GLY A 325 -24.62 -28.89 1.68
CA GLY A 325 -25.59 -29.58 0.81
C GLY A 325 -26.09 -28.67 -0.32
N LEU A 326 -26.75 -29.27 -1.32
CA LEU A 326 -27.21 -28.56 -2.53
C LEU A 326 -28.12 -27.37 -2.21
N ASP A 327 -29.06 -27.52 -1.26
CA ASP A 327 -29.99 -26.45 -0.88
C ASP A 327 -29.28 -25.22 -0.31
N LEU A 328 -28.23 -25.44 0.50
CA LEU A 328 -27.47 -24.37 1.12
C LEU A 328 -26.54 -23.69 0.12
N LEU A 329 -25.97 -24.46 -0.82
CA LEU A 329 -25.21 -23.95 -1.95
C LEU A 329 -26.08 -23.09 -2.88
N ALA A 330 -27.28 -23.57 -3.22
CA ALA A 330 -28.24 -22.84 -4.05
C ALA A 330 -28.63 -21.50 -3.39
N LYS A 331 -29.00 -21.53 -2.10
CA LYS A 331 -29.32 -20.31 -1.35
C LYS A 331 -28.17 -19.30 -1.34
N ARG A 332 -26.92 -19.74 -1.10
CA ARG A 332 -25.77 -18.83 -1.13
C ARG A 332 -25.43 -18.31 -2.51
N PHE A 333 -25.63 -19.12 -3.55
CA PHE A 333 -25.33 -18.72 -4.93
C PHE A 333 -26.31 -17.66 -5.45
N ILE A 334 -27.59 -17.72 -5.05
CA ILE A 334 -28.60 -16.71 -5.38
C ILE A 334 -28.40 -15.41 -4.58
N LEU A 335 -27.93 -15.51 -3.33
CA LEU A 335 -27.74 -14.36 -2.42
C LEU A 335 -26.38 -13.65 -2.55
N SER A 336 -25.40 -14.31 -3.16
CA SER A 336 -24.12 -13.70 -3.54
C SER A 336 -24.26 -12.87 -4.80
#